data_AF-A0A623JC77-F1
#
_entry.id   AF-A0A623JC77-F1
#
_cell.length_a   1.000
_cell.length_b   1.000
_cell.length_c   1.000
_cell.angle_alpha   90.00
_cell.angle_beta   90.00
_cell.angle_gamma   90.00
#
_symmetry.space_group_name_H-M   'P 1'
#
loop_
_entity.id
_entity.type
_entity.pdbx_description
1 polymer ?
#
loop_
_entity_poly.entity_id
_entity_poly.type
_entity_poly.pdbx_seq_one_letter_code
_entity_poly.pdbx_strand_id
1 'polypeptide(L)'
;NEELIPYFLLFLLTAFLRLPESYEIILSSAQITLKERVYNIISSSPSRQWKLTDVADHIFMSTSTLKRKLAEEGTSFSDIYLSARMNQAAKLLRIGNHNVNAVALKCGYDSTSYFIQCFKKYFKTTPSTFIKMANH
;
A
#
# COMPACT_ATOMS: atom_id res chain seq x y z
N ASN A 1 2.80 -27.43 -16.68
CA ASN A 1 1.53 -27.25 -17.43
C ASN A 1 0.74 -26.11 -16.82
N GLU A 2 0.90 -24.90 -17.35
CA GLU A 2 0.13 -23.73 -16.92
C GLU A 2 -1.39 -23.94 -17.10
N GLU A 3 -1.79 -24.80 -18.03
CA GLU A 3 -3.18 -25.21 -18.27
C GLU A 3 -3.88 -25.87 -17.07
N LEU A 4 -3.13 -26.44 -16.11
CA LEU A 4 -3.70 -27.10 -14.93
C LEU A 4 -3.94 -26.16 -13.75
N ILE A 5 -3.35 -24.96 -13.78
CA ILE A 5 -3.45 -23.98 -12.69
C ILE A 5 -4.91 -23.62 -12.36
N PRO A 6 -5.80 -23.34 -13.34
CA PRO A 6 -7.18 -22.98 -13.04
C PRO A 6 -7.96 -24.09 -12.31
N TYR A 7 -7.72 -25.35 -12.69
CA TYR A 7 -8.37 -26.51 -12.07
C TYR A 7 -7.87 -26.73 -10.64
N PHE A 8 -6.56 -26.54 -10.43
CA PHE A 8 -5.99 -26.60 -9.09
C PHE A 8 -6.53 -25.48 -8.20
N LEU A 9 -6.66 -24.25 -8.72
CA LEU A 9 -7.28 -23.14 -7.99
C LEU A 9 -8.75 -23.41 -7.67
N LEU A 10 -9.51 -23.96 -8.61
CA LEU A 10 -10.91 -24.33 -8.38
C LEU A 10 -11.04 -25.44 -7.34
N PHE A 11 -10.16 -26.44 -7.38
CA PHE A 11 -10.08 -27.50 -6.38
C PHE A 11 -9.74 -26.94 -4.99
N LEU A 12 -8.75 -26.05 -4.88
CA LEU A 12 -8.40 -25.39 -3.62
C LEU A 12 -9.53 -24.51 -3.09
N LEU A 13 -10.20 -23.75 -3.96
CA LEU A 13 -11.33 -22.89 -3.59
C LEU A 13 -12.50 -23.74 -3.07
N THR A 14 -12.85 -24.82 -3.77
CA THR A 14 -13.91 -25.73 -3.35
C THR A 14 -13.55 -26.48 -2.08
N ALA A 15 -12.30 -26.86 -1.88
CA ALA A 15 -11.81 -27.44 -0.63
C ALA A 15 -11.87 -26.44 0.53
N PHE A 16 -11.45 -25.19 0.31
CA PHE A 16 -11.51 -24.12 1.30
C PHE A 16 -12.96 -23.81 1.71
N LEU A 17 -13.88 -23.68 0.75
CA LEU A 17 -15.31 -23.41 1.01
C LEU A 17 -16.03 -24.53 1.77
N ARG A 18 -15.44 -25.73 1.87
CA ARG A 18 -15.95 -26.84 2.68
C ARG A 18 -15.48 -26.82 4.13
N LEU A 19 -14.51 -25.97 4.48
CA LEU A 19 -14.07 -25.82 5.87
C LEU A 19 -15.14 -25.07 6.67
N PRO A 20 -15.53 -25.55 7.87
CA PRO A 20 -16.53 -24.88 8.72
C PRO A 20 -16.20 -23.41 9.02
N GLU A 21 -14.92 -23.10 9.20
CA GLU A 21 -14.41 -21.76 9.53
C GLU A 21 -14.31 -20.84 8.31
N SER A 22 -14.48 -21.36 7.09
CA SER A 22 -14.28 -20.60 5.85
C SER A 22 -15.19 -19.38 5.74
N TYR A 23 -16.44 -19.49 6.21
CA TYR A 23 -17.40 -18.39 6.23
C TYR A 23 -16.92 -17.22 7.10
N GLU A 24 -16.44 -17.48 8.32
CA GLU A 24 -15.92 -16.43 9.21
C GLU A 24 -14.65 -15.79 8.66
N ILE A 25 -13.76 -16.59 8.05
CA ILE A 25 -12.56 -16.09 7.39
C ILE A 25 -12.91 -15.19 6.20
N ILE A 26 -13.88 -15.58 5.38
CA ILE A 26 -14.36 -14.76 4.25
C ILE A 26 -15.00 -13.46 4.75
N LEU A 27 -15.87 -13.53 5.76
CA LEU A 27 -16.51 -12.34 6.31
C LEU A 27 -15.53 -11.38 6.97
N SER A 28 -14.53 -11.89 7.69
CA SER A 28 -13.51 -11.04 8.33
C SER A 28 -12.55 -10.43 7.31
N SER A 29 -12.18 -11.17 6.26
CA SER A 29 -11.36 -10.65 5.16
C SER A 29 -12.10 -9.67 4.23
N ALA A 30 -13.44 -9.73 4.18
CA ALA A 30 -14.26 -8.77 3.44
C ALA A 30 -14.43 -7.42 4.18
N GLN A 31 -14.09 -7.35 5.47
CA GLN A 31 -14.16 -6.11 6.23
C GLN A 31 -12.94 -5.24 5.96
N ILE A 32 -13.17 -3.98 5.58
CA ILE A 32 -12.10 -3.01 5.43
C ILE A 32 -11.51 -2.69 6.81
N THR A 33 -10.25 -3.05 7.01
CA THR A 33 -9.49 -2.79 8.23
C THR A 33 -9.26 -1.29 8.45
N LEU A 34 -8.88 -0.88 9.67
CA LEU A 34 -8.58 0.52 9.93
C LEU A 34 -7.38 0.98 9.09
N LYS A 35 -6.34 0.16 8.99
CA LYS A 35 -5.17 0.36 8.13
C LYS A 35 -5.56 0.63 6.69
N GLU A 36 -6.46 -0.17 6.11
CA GLU A 36 -6.92 0.02 4.73
C GLU A 36 -7.73 1.31 4.57
N ARG A 37 -8.60 1.64 5.53
CA ARG A 37 -9.32 2.93 5.51
C ARG A 37 -8.36 4.11 5.53
N VAL A 38 -7.36 4.08 6.40
CA VAL A 38 -6.32 5.12 6.49
C VAL A 38 -5.49 5.17 5.20
N TYR A 39 -5.11 4.03 4.66
CA TYR A 39 -4.38 3.94 3.38
C TYR A 39 -5.20 4.55 2.23
N ASN A 40 -6.50 4.26 2.14
CA ASN A 40 -7.38 4.77 1.10
C ASN A 40 -7.52 6.29 1.16
N ILE A 41 -7.64 6.86 2.37
CA ILE A 41 -7.65 8.32 2.57
C ILE A 41 -6.35 8.93 2.05
N ILE A 42 -5.21 8.41 2.47
CA ILE A 42 -3.89 8.96 2.09
C ILE A 42 -3.62 8.80 0.59
N SER A 43 -3.92 7.62 0.04
CA SER A 43 -3.64 7.27 -1.36
C SER A 43 -4.53 8.00 -2.36
N SER A 44 -5.66 8.58 -1.93
CA SER A 44 -6.47 9.49 -2.74
C SER A 44 -5.73 10.77 -3.13
N SER A 45 -4.72 11.18 -2.35
CA SER A 45 -3.88 12.35 -2.63
C SER A 45 -2.47 12.17 -2.04
N PRO A 46 -1.61 11.34 -2.67
CA PRO A 46 -0.31 10.96 -2.11
C PRO A 46 0.69 12.11 -2.01
N SER A 47 0.55 13.15 -2.84
CA SER A 47 1.39 14.35 -2.83
C SER A 47 1.06 15.32 -1.69
N ARG A 48 -0.13 15.20 -1.08
CA ARG A 48 -0.53 16.02 0.07
C ARG A 48 0.33 15.65 1.27
N GLN A 49 0.74 16.68 2.03
CA GLN A 49 1.40 16.52 3.32
C GLN A 49 0.39 16.14 4.41
N TRP A 50 -0.02 14.87 4.42
CA TRP A 50 -0.98 14.34 5.41
C TRP A 50 -0.40 14.38 6.81
N LYS A 51 -1.18 14.88 7.76
CA LYS A 51 -0.91 14.77 9.19
C LYS A 51 -1.82 13.71 9.80
N LEU A 52 -1.39 13.16 10.94
CA LEU A 52 -2.21 12.23 11.71
C LEU A 52 -3.56 12.85 12.11
N THR A 53 -3.57 14.14 12.47
CA THR A 53 -4.78 14.89 12.81
C THR A 53 -5.76 14.91 11.65
N ASP A 54 -5.28 15.17 10.43
CA ASP A 54 -6.13 15.23 9.23
C ASP A 54 -6.89 13.91 9.06
N VAL A 55 -6.19 12.77 9.16
CA VAL A 55 -6.80 11.45 9.01
C VAL A 55 -7.72 11.13 10.18
N ALA A 56 -7.33 11.46 11.40
CA ALA A 56 -8.12 11.26 12.61
C ALA A 56 -9.49 11.97 12.51
N ASP A 57 -9.49 13.20 12.00
CA ASP A 57 -10.71 13.97 11.75
C ASP A 57 -11.59 13.33 10.67
N HIS A 58 -10.99 12.83 9.57
CA HIS A 58 -11.74 12.17 8.49
C HIS A 58 -12.47 10.89 8.92
N ILE A 59 -12.00 10.24 9.97
CA ILE A 59 -12.58 8.98 10.48
C ILE A 59 -13.27 9.15 11.84
N PHE A 60 -13.43 10.39 12.30
CA PHE A 60 -14.07 10.74 13.57
C PHE A 60 -13.43 10.04 14.78
N MET A 61 -12.10 10.04 14.86
CA MET A 61 -11.34 9.50 15.99
C MET A 61 -10.40 10.54 16.58
N SER A 62 -10.10 10.43 17.88
CA SER A 62 -8.94 11.13 18.42
C SER A 62 -7.63 10.54 17.86
N THR A 63 -6.60 11.37 17.75
CA THR A 63 -5.26 10.92 17.31
C THR A 63 -4.67 9.83 18.21
N SER A 64 -4.97 9.85 19.50
CA SER A 64 -4.55 8.81 20.46
C SER A 64 -5.22 7.47 20.18
N THR A 65 -6.54 7.47 19.94
CA THR A 65 -7.30 6.27 19.57
C THR A 65 -6.81 5.70 18.25
N LEU A 66 -6.61 6.56 17.25
CA LEU A 66 -6.10 6.14 15.94
C LEU A 66 -4.72 5.47 16.06
N LYS A 67 -3.77 6.09 16.78
CA LYS A 67 -2.44 5.49 17.01
C LYS A 67 -2.54 4.13 17.68
N ARG A 68 -3.33 4.00 18.75
CA ARG A 68 -3.48 2.75 19.49
C ARG A 68 -4.03 1.64 18.59
N LYS A 69 -5.12 1.91 17.87
CA LYS A 69 -5.75 0.93 16.98
C LYS A 69 -4.85 0.53 15.80
N LEU A 70 -4.09 1.46 15.22
CA LEU A 70 -3.12 1.10 14.18
C LEU A 70 -2.00 0.21 14.72
N ALA A 71 -1.55 0.47 15.96
CA ALA A 71 -0.55 -0.38 16.61
C ALA A 71 -1.10 -1.78 16.91
N GLU A 72 -2.37 -1.91 17.29
CA GLU A 72 -3.08 -3.21 17.43
C GLU A 72 -3.13 -3.97 16.10
N GLU A 73 -3.23 -3.27 14.96
CA GLU A 73 -3.09 -3.83 13.61
C GLU A 73 -1.63 -3.99 13.13
N GLY A 74 -0.65 -3.82 14.03
CA GLY A 74 0.78 -4.02 13.72
C GLY A 74 1.39 -2.96 12.80
N THR A 75 0.84 -1.75 12.76
CA THR A 75 1.31 -0.68 11.88
C THR A 75 1.28 0.69 12.56
N SER A 76 1.73 1.72 11.84
CA SER A 76 1.66 3.10 12.28
C SER A 76 1.19 4.01 11.14
N PHE A 77 0.73 5.21 11.48
CA PHE A 77 0.40 6.23 10.48
C PHE A 77 1.59 6.50 9.53
N SER A 78 2.81 6.58 10.07
CA SER A 78 4.01 6.83 9.27
C SER A 78 4.31 5.70 8.29
N ASP A 79 4.08 4.45 8.70
CA ASP A 79 4.26 3.28 7.83
C ASP A 79 3.25 3.26 6.70
N ILE A 80 1.97 3.52 7.01
CA ILE A 80 0.91 3.60 6.00
C ILE A 80 1.18 4.75 5.03
N TYR A 81 1.59 5.91 5.57
CA TYR A 81 1.87 7.08 4.76
C TYR A 81 3.07 6.87 3.83
N LEU A 82 4.13 6.24 4.32
CA LEU A 82 5.27 5.84 3.50
C LEU A 82 4.83 4.85 2.42
N SER A 83 4.08 3.81 2.81
CA SER A 83 3.60 2.78 1.88
C SER A 83 2.77 3.37 0.74
N ALA A 84 1.82 4.25 1.05
CA ALA A 84 0.99 4.91 0.04
C ALA A 84 1.83 5.71 -0.98
N ARG A 85 2.83 6.48 -0.50
CA ARG A 85 3.72 7.24 -1.38
C ARG A 85 4.63 6.34 -2.23
N MET A 86 5.16 5.27 -1.65
CA MET A 86 6.03 4.31 -2.34
C MET A 86 5.27 3.50 -3.40
N ASN A 87 4.06 3.06 -3.10
CA ASN A 87 3.22 2.34 -4.06
C ASN A 87 2.82 3.24 -5.23
N GLN A 88 2.48 4.51 -4.97
CA GLN A 88 2.23 5.48 -6.03
C GLN A 88 3.49 5.71 -6.89
N ALA A 89 4.66 5.84 -6.25
CA ALA A 89 5.92 6.00 -6.98
C ALA A 89 6.20 4.81 -7.90
N ALA A 90 6.06 3.58 -7.38
CA ALA A 90 6.23 2.36 -8.17
C ALA A 90 5.27 2.31 -9.36
N LYS A 91 4.00 2.69 -9.16
CA LYS A 91 3.00 2.79 -10.25
C LYS A 91 3.45 3.79 -11.33
N LEU A 92 3.87 4.99 -10.94
CA LEU A 92 4.32 6.02 -11.87
C LEU A 92 5.59 5.62 -12.63
N LEU A 93 6.53 4.95 -11.97
CA LEU A 93 7.77 4.46 -12.58
C LEU A 93 7.50 3.36 -13.63
N ARG A 94 6.53 2.47 -13.37
CA ARG A 94 6.14 1.38 -14.30
C ARG A 94 5.45 1.89 -15.56
N ILE A 95 4.70 2.99 -15.47
CA ILE A 95 4.04 3.58 -16.64
C ILE A 95 5.07 4.23 -17.60
N GLY A 96 6.30 4.49 -17.15
CA GLY A 96 7.43 4.90 -18.01
C GLY A 96 7.41 6.35 -18.50
N ASN A 97 6.32 7.10 -18.30
CA ASN A 97 6.16 8.46 -18.82
C ASN A 97 6.80 9.58 -17.97
N HIS A 98 7.51 9.23 -16.90
CA HIS A 98 8.04 10.20 -15.94
C HIS A 98 9.49 9.87 -15.57
N ASN A 99 10.35 10.91 -15.54
CA ASN A 99 11.68 10.79 -14.95
C ASN A 99 11.59 10.74 -13.41
N VAL A 100 12.66 10.28 -12.76
CA VAL A 100 12.71 10.07 -11.29
C VAL A 100 12.39 11.35 -10.51
N ASN A 101 12.81 12.52 -11.00
CA ASN A 101 12.56 13.81 -10.35
C ASN A 101 11.05 14.14 -10.35
N ALA A 102 10.39 13.98 -11.50
CA ALA A 102 8.95 14.21 -11.64
C ALA A 102 8.14 13.25 -10.77
N VAL A 103 8.57 11.98 -10.65
CA VAL A 103 7.93 11.01 -9.75
C VAL A 103 8.05 11.44 -8.29
N ALA A 104 9.23 11.90 -7.86
CA ALA A 104 9.43 12.38 -6.49
C ALA A 104 8.45 13.51 -6.13
N LEU A 105 8.34 14.52 -6.99
CA LEU A 105 7.40 15.64 -6.86
C LEU A 105 5.93 15.16 -6.78
N LYS A 106 5.52 14.27 -7.69
CA LYS A 106 4.16 13.69 -7.70
C LYS A 106 3.83 12.85 -6.47
N CYS A 107 4.85 12.37 -5.76
CA CYS A 107 4.71 11.63 -4.52
C CYS A 107 4.88 12.53 -3.27
N GLY A 108 4.97 13.85 -3.43
CA GLY A 108 5.05 14.80 -2.31
C GLY A 108 6.44 14.90 -1.66
N TYR A 109 7.50 14.64 -2.43
CA TYR A 109 8.88 14.82 -1.98
C TYR A 109 9.49 16.08 -2.60
N ASP A 110 9.98 16.98 -1.75
CA ASP A 110 10.67 18.20 -2.18
C ASP A 110 12.11 17.93 -2.64
N SER A 111 12.69 16.81 -2.21
CA SER A 111 14.05 16.39 -2.56
C SER A 111 14.04 15.03 -3.24
N THR A 112 14.51 14.98 -4.49
CA THR A 112 14.70 13.72 -5.22
C THR A 112 15.70 12.81 -4.51
N SER A 113 16.79 13.36 -3.95
CA SER A 113 17.79 12.56 -3.24
C SER A 113 17.19 11.86 -2.02
N TYR A 114 16.35 12.56 -1.25
CA TYR A 114 15.65 11.96 -0.12
C TYR A 114 14.64 10.89 -0.58
N PHE A 115 13.88 11.19 -1.64
CA PHE A 115 12.98 10.22 -2.26
C PHE A 115 13.72 8.92 -2.66
N ILE A 116 14.86 9.02 -3.34
CA ILE A 116 15.66 7.86 -3.78
C ILE A 116 16.11 7.04 -2.57
N GLN A 117 16.54 7.68 -1.48
CA GLN A 117 16.93 6.97 -0.25
C GLN A 117 15.74 6.22 0.37
N CYS A 118 14.58 6.88 0.50
CA CYS A 118 13.34 6.26 0.99
C CYS A 118 12.91 5.09 0.11
N PHE A 119 12.90 5.29 -1.21
CA PHE A 119 12.52 4.27 -2.19
C PHE A 119 13.45 3.06 -2.12
N LYS A 120 14.76 3.28 -2.05
CA LYS A 120 15.76 2.21 -1.88
C LYS A 120 15.58 1.49 -0.55
N LYS A 121 15.29 2.19 0.54
CA LYS A 121 15.04 1.55 1.85
C LYS A 121 13.80 0.66 1.81
N TYR A 122 12.74 1.10 1.13
CA TYR A 122 11.44 0.43 1.05
C TYR A 122 11.48 -0.77 0.07
N PHE A 123 11.89 -0.56 -1.19
CA PHE A 123 11.90 -1.59 -2.23
C PHE A 123 13.23 -2.36 -2.36
N LYS A 124 14.24 -2.02 -1.55
CA LYS A 124 15.60 -2.60 -1.61
C LYS A 124 16.33 -2.38 -2.95
N THR A 125 15.83 -1.51 -3.81
CA THR A 125 16.42 -1.17 -5.12
C THR A 125 16.21 0.30 -5.45
N THR A 126 17.01 0.87 -6.35
CA THR A 126 16.86 2.28 -6.76
C THR A 126 15.70 2.44 -7.75
N PRO A 127 15.08 3.64 -7.85
CA PRO A 127 14.05 3.91 -8.86
C PRO A 127 14.52 3.60 -10.29
N SER A 128 15.77 3.96 -10.64
CA SER A 128 16.33 3.72 -11.97
C SER A 128 16.46 2.22 -12.27
N THR A 129 16.93 1.42 -11.30
CA THR A 129 16.99 -0.03 -11.43
C THR A 129 15.59 -0.65 -11.52
N PHE A 130 14.64 -0.14 -10.73
CA PHE A 130 13.24 -0.58 -10.73
C PHE A 130 12.56 -0.38 -12.09
N ILE A 131 12.80 0.75 -12.77
CA ILE A 131 12.30 0.99 -14.14
C ILE A 131 12.87 -0.07 -15.10
N LYS A 132 14.18 -0.34 -15.05
CA LYS A 132 14.81 -1.34 -15.94
C LYS A 132 14.18 -2.73 -15.76
N MET A 133 13.94 -3.13 -14.50
CA MET A 133 13.32 -4.43 -14.19
C MET A 133 11.86 -4.54 -14.67
N ALA A 134 11.14 -3.43 -14.79
CA ALA A 134 9.73 -3.45 -15.21
C ALA A 134 9.53 -3.45 -16.73
N ASN A 135 10.56 -3.06 -17.48
CA ASN A 135 10.55 -3.00 -18.95
C ASN A 135 11.14 -4.27 -19.61
N HIS A 136 11.51 -5.27 -18.80
CA HIS A 136 11.91 -6.61 -19.21
C HIS A 136 10.84 -7.62 -18.81
#